data_AF-A0A2T0T7T6-F1
#
_entry.id   AF-A0A2T0T7T6-F1
#
_cell.length_a   1.000
_cell.length_b   1.000
_cell.length_c   1.000
_cell.angle_alpha   90.00
_cell.angle_beta   90.00
_cell.angle_gamma   90.00
#
_symmetry.space_group_name_H-M   'P 1'
#
loop_
_entity.id
_entity.type
_entity.pdbx_description
1 polymer ?
#
loop_
_entity_poly.entity_id
_entity_poly.type
_entity_poly.pdbx_seq_one_letter_code
_entity_poly.pdbx_strand_id
1 'polypeptide(L)'
;MDEAGAPGRRVVNVAQDVTGAVIQADSIGTVNAGAAPPRARTFDDLVADRVAEFVGRRFLLDELRDFLRDHRGGYFLVRGEPGIGKTSLSAWVANQYDAPRHFVQAGTHYSTPRHFIDNIGTQLIGRHRLALPPPGPGDHHGGYLEDLFHAVARTADKPVLLVVDALDEVDQPAGRATTLYLPDRLPDGVFALLTSRPRETGHDLALPSGVHQRLLAHDDPLNAADLAEYVTRYFAAHSTAIDLAVSRHRTTRAELATAVVEKSCGNFMYAHHVVRDIAAGRLQDWTPATLPTGLAGYYRAHWARMRRTSPEWTDVLLPVLVRLVVHDHPVTAGNLCDPPTSGTLTPTRVWAALDKWREFLHEAREHGKRTYQLYHRSFREFLLEQPEVEVAREEQRERVVLSALDGALDRARRRP
;
A
#
# COMPACT_ATOMS: atom_id res chain seq x y z
N MET A 1 -31.84 53.85 27.13
CA MET A 1 -31.24 53.24 25.93
C MET A 1 -29.95 52.58 26.37
N ASP A 2 -29.64 51.47 25.71
CA ASP A 2 -28.48 50.59 25.84
C ASP A 2 -28.51 49.49 26.90
N GLU A 3 -28.79 48.31 26.36
CA GLU A 3 -28.71 46.95 26.88
C GLU A 3 -27.25 46.56 27.19
N ALA A 4 -27.01 45.98 28.37
CA ALA A 4 -25.78 45.25 28.67
C ALA A 4 -26.03 43.75 28.55
N GLY A 5 -25.63 43.19 27.41
CA GLY A 5 -25.72 41.76 27.07
C GLY A 5 -24.70 40.90 27.82
N ALA A 6 -25.14 39.70 28.18
CA ALA A 6 -24.34 38.62 28.75
C ALA A 6 -23.33 38.03 27.74
N PRO A 7 -22.15 37.53 28.17
CA PRO A 7 -21.25 36.81 27.28
C PRO A 7 -21.69 35.34 27.13
N GLY A 8 -22.27 35.04 25.97
CA GLY A 8 -22.60 33.67 25.53
C GLY A 8 -21.36 32.87 25.12
N ARG A 9 -21.24 31.67 25.71
CA ARG A 9 -20.73 30.41 25.14
C ARG A 9 -19.84 30.50 23.88
N ARG A 10 -18.52 30.43 24.07
CA ARG A 10 -17.60 29.80 23.11
C ARG A 10 -17.61 28.29 23.36
N VAL A 11 -18.55 27.58 22.73
CA VAL A 11 -18.58 26.10 22.64
C VAL A 11 -18.74 25.72 21.17
N VAL A 12 -17.88 26.25 20.32
CA VAL A 12 -17.73 25.81 18.92
C VAL A 12 -16.26 26.02 18.61
N ASN A 13 -15.45 24.95 18.72
CA ASN A 13 -14.09 24.76 18.16
C ASN A 13 -13.25 23.71 18.92
N VAL A 14 -13.76 23.10 20.00
CA VAL A 14 -13.02 22.02 20.71
C VAL A 14 -13.24 20.63 20.07
N ALA A 15 -14.29 20.44 19.26
CA ALA A 15 -14.63 19.12 18.73
C ALA A 15 -13.76 18.64 17.54
N GLN A 16 -13.13 19.56 16.80
CA GLN A 16 -12.25 19.19 15.69
C GLN A 16 -10.84 18.78 16.16
N ASP A 17 -10.31 19.39 17.23
CA ASP A 17 -8.99 19.06 17.78
C ASP A 17 -8.95 17.76 18.59
N VAL A 18 -10.07 17.35 19.19
CA VAL A 18 -10.11 16.14 20.05
C VAL A 18 -10.14 14.84 19.24
N THR A 19 -10.61 14.86 17.98
CA THR A 19 -10.60 13.64 17.14
C THR A 19 -9.23 13.29 16.56
N GLY A 20 -8.33 14.26 16.40
CA GLY A 20 -6.91 13.99 16.08
C GLY A 20 -6.11 13.52 17.30
N ALA A 21 -6.36 14.11 18.47
CA ALA A 21 -5.58 13.85 19.68
C ALA A 21 -5.89 12.50 20.36
N VAL A 22 -7.12 11.97 20.25
CA VAL A 22 -7.50 10.72 20.94
C VAL A 22 -7.02 9.44 20.21
N ILE A 23 -6.66 9.53 18.93
CA ILE A 23 -5.98 8.42 18.21
C ILE A 23 -4.45 8.50 18.39
N GLN A 24 -3.91 9.64 18.84
CA GLN A 24 -2.48 9.85 19.08
C GLN A 24 -2.04 9.61 20.54
N ALA A 25 -2.98 9.40 21.48
CA ALA A 25 -2.71 9.41 22.92
C ALA A 25 -2.16 8.10 23.53
N ASP A 26 -2.02 7.00 22.77
CA ASP A 26 -1.28 5.81 23.22
C ASP A 26 0.24 5.89 22.94
N SER A 27 0.72 7.05 22.50
CA SER A 27 2.16 7.33 22.34
C SER A 27 2.74 8.12 23.51
N ILE A 28 2.35 7.83 24.75
CA ILE A 28 3.02 8.40 25.93
C ILE A 28 4.20 7.50 26.31
N GLY A 29 5.38 7.93 25.86
CA GLY A 29 6.67 7.82 26.54
C GLY A 29 6.91 6.59 27.42
N THR A 30 7.35 5.49 26.80
CA THR A 30 8.41 4.68 27.40
C THR A 30 9.72 5.07 26.73
N VAL A 31 10.57 5.75 27.49
CA VAL A 31 11.99 5.90 27.15
C VAL A 31 12.59 4.50 27.17
N ASN A 32 12.60 3.82 26.03
CA ASN A 32 13.32 2.55 25.88
C ASN A 32 14.82 2.87 25.82
N ALA A 33 15.45 2.82 26.99
CA ALA A 33 16.88 2.58 27.09
C ALA A 33 17.20 1.25 26.38
N GLY A 34 18.00 1.32 25.31
CA GLY A 34 18.50 0.14 24.60
C GLY A 34 17.65 -0.36 23.43
N ALA A 35 17.18 0.53 22.54
CA ALA A 35 16.69 0.07 21.23
C ALA A 35 17.83 -0.61 20.48
N ALA A 36 17.65 -1.89 20.10
CA ALA A 36 18.56 -2.58 19.20
C ALA A 36 18.75 -1.75 17.92
N PRO A 37 19.94 -1.75 17.30
CA PRO A 37 20.17 -0.99 16.08
C PRO A 37 19.13 -1.35 15.01
N PRO A 38 18.68 -0.38 14.18
CA PRO A 38 17.71 -0.64 13.13
C PRO A 38 18.21 -1.79 12.26
N ARG A 39 17.43 -2.87 12.16
CA ARG A 39 17.73 -3.97 11.24
C ARG A 39 17.23 -3.59 9.86
N ALA A 40 18.10 -3.70 8.86
CA ALA A 40 17.72 -3.56 7.47
C ALA A 40 16.57 -4.53 7.14
N ARG A 41 15.50 -4.02 6.51
CA ARG A 41 14.45 -4.86 5.92
C ARG A 41 14.70 -4.99 4.43
N THR A 42 15.02 -6.21 4.03
CA THR A 42 15.31 -6.58 2.64
C THR A 42 14.05 -6.88 1.84
N PHE A 43 12.88 -7.04 2.49
CA PHE A 43 11.60 -7.36 1.84
C PHE A 43 11.63 -8.65 1.01
N ASP A 44 12.45 -9.63 1.40
CA ASP A 44 12.73 -10.81 0.58
C ASP A 44 11.47 -11.63 0.25
N ASP A 45 10.53 -11.78 1.19
CA ASP A 45 9.25 -12.47 0.93
C ASP A 45 8.43 -11.75 -0.15
N LEU A 46 8.31 -10.42 -0.05
CA LEU A 46 7.61 -9.62 -1.06
C LEU A 46 8.29 -9.74 -2.42
N VAL A 47 9.63 -9.68 -2.44
CA VAL A 47 10.40 -9.78 -3.68
C VAL A 47 10.23 -11.17 -4.30
N ALA A 48 10.37 -12.23 -3.52
CA ALA A 48 10.20 -13.61 -3.98
C ALA A 48 8.81 -13.84 -4.58
N ASP A 49 7.76 -13.40 -3.88
CA ASP A 49 6.37 -13.53 -4.34
C ASP A 49 6.13 -12.82 -5.67
N ARG A 50 6.67 -11.60 -5.83
CA ARG A 50 6.47 -10.81 -7.06
C ARG A 50 7.33 -11.29 -8.23
N VAL A 51 8.54 -11.78 -7.96
CA VAL A 51 9.46 -12.27 -9.00
C VAL A 51 8.98 -13.59 -9.60
N ALA A 52 8.40 -14.48 -8.81
CA ALA A 52 7.97 -15.81 -9.27
C ALA A 52 6.99 -15.77 -10.46
N GLU A 53 6.14 -14.74 -10.52
CA GLU A 53 5.14 -14.57 -11.58
C GLU A 53 5.42 -13.36 -12.49
N PHE A 54 6.61 -12.77 -12.41
CA PHE A 54 6.95 -11.61 -13.23
C PHE A 54 7.10 -12.00 -14.70
N VAL A 55 6.42 -11.28 -15.58
CA VAL A 55 6.39 -11.53 -17.03
C VAL A 55 6.46 -10.20 -17.79
N GLY A 56 7.15 -10.21 -18.93
CA GLY A 56 7.15 -9.10 -19.88
C GLY A 56 8.02 -7.93 -19.44
N ARG A 57 7.58 -6.71 -19.80
CA ARG A 57 8.19 -5.41 -19.49
C ARG A 57 9.53 -5.15 -20.16
N ARG A 58 9.83 -5.87 -21.25
CA ARG A 58 11.13 -5.74 -21.95
C ARG A 58 11.44 -4.31 -22.35
N PHE A 59 10.46 -3.62 -22.94
CA PHE A 59 10.62 -2.22 -23.35
C PHE A 59 11.07 -1.29 -22.21
N LEU A 60 10.53 -1.49 -21.01
CA LEU A 60 10.84 -0.68 -19.84
C LEU A 60 12.19 -1.06 -19.23
N LEU A 61 12.50 -2.36 -19.23
CA LEU A 61 13.79 -2.87 -18.76
C LEU A 61 14.93 -2.46 -19.69
N ASP A 62 14.69 -2.44 -21.00
CA ASP A 62 15.64 -1.97 -22.00
C ASP A 62 15.87 -0.46 -21.84
N GLU A 63 14.79 0.33 -21.65
CA GLU A 63 14.88 1.77 -21.37
C GLU A 63 15.67 2.05 -20.07
N LEU A 64 15.44 1.27 -19.01
CA LEU A 64 16.23 1.38 -17.78
C LEU A 64 17.71 1.04 -18.02
N ARG A 65 18.01 -0.02 -18.80
CA ARG A 65 19.39 -0.37 -19.12
C ARG A 65 20.08 0.72 -19.94
N ASP A 66 19.39 1.31 -20.90
CA ASP A 66 19.89 2.44 -21.68
C ASP A 66 20.17 3.64 -20.78
N PHE A 67 19.24 3.97 -19.87
CA PHE A 67 19.45 5.02 -18.88
C PHE A 67 20.71 4.80 -18.01
N LEU A 68 20.89 3.58 -17.49
CA LEU A 68 22.06 3.22 -16.67
C LEU A 68 23.39 3.28 -17.46
N ARG A 69 23.34 3.08 -18.78
CA ARG A 69 24.52 3.14 -19.66
C ARG A 69 24.86 4.57 -20.06
N ASP A 70 23.84 5.36 -20.40
CA ASP A 70 24.01 6.65 -21.08
C ASP A 70 24.15 7.82 -20.10
N HIS A 71 23.89 7.60 -18.80
CA HIS A 71 24.03 8.60 -17.74
C HIS A 71 25.11 8.20 -16.74
N ARG A 72 25.68 9.19 -16.04
CA ARG A 72 26.67 8.95 -14.98
C ARG A 72 26.03 8.61 -13.64
N GLY A 73 24.79 9.01 -13.43
CA GLY A 73 24.00 8.80 -12.22
C GLY A 73 22.64 9.48 -12.41
N GLY A 74 21.67 9.16 -11.55
CA GLY A 74 20.37 9.85 -11.57
C GLY A 74 19.15 9.00 -11.24
N TYR A 75 17.99 9.64 -11.36
CA TYR A 75 16.70 9.07 -10.99
C TYR A 75 15.90 8.65 -12.23
N PHE A 76 15.43 7.41 -12.23
CA PHE A 76 14.49 6.86 -13.21
C PHE A 76 13.15 6.63 -12.52
N LEU A 77 12.14 7.43 -12.84
CA LEU A 77 10.81 7.36 -12.25
C LEU A 77 9.82 6.68 -13.20
N VAL A 78 9.23 5.58 -12.75
CA VAL A 78 8.12 4.91 -13.41
C VAL A 78 6.81 5.37 -12.78
N ARG A 79 6.00 6.10 -13.54
CA ARG A 79 4.63 6.47 -13.16
C ARG A 79 3.63 5.52 -13.77
N GLY A 80 2.51 5.31 -13.10
CA GLY A 80 1.40 4.56 -13.68
C GLY A 80 0.28 4.32 -12.68
N GLU A 81 -0.91 4.10 -13.20
CA GLU A 81 -2.11 3.89 -12.39
C GLU A 81 -2.01 2.64 -11.47
N PRO A 82 -2.83 2.54 -10.41
CA PRO A 82 -2.87 1.37 -9.53
C PRO A 82 -3.08 0.05 -10.30
N GLY A 83 -2.34 -0.99 -9.91
CA GLY A 83 -2.50 -2.32 -10.50
C GLY A 83 -1.85 -2.55 -11.87
N ILE A 84 -1.18 -1.55 -12.45
CA ILE A 84 -0.44 -1.73 -13.70
C ILE A 84 0.85 -2.57 -13.55
N GLY A 85 1.27 -2.91 -12.33
CA GLY A 85 2.43 -3.81 -12.11
C GLY A 85 3.77 -3.14 -11.72
N LYS A 86 3.75 -1.87 -11.29
CA LYS A 86 4.95 -1.12 -10.84
C LYS A 86 5.71 -1.82 -9.71
N THR A 87 5.03 -2.24 -8.65
CA THR A 87 5.67 -2.97 -7.53
C THR A 87 6.32 -4.28 -7.98
N SER A 88 5.71 -4.98 -8.95
CA SER A 88 6.30 -6.21 -9.50
C SER A 88 7.56 -5.92 -10.31
N LEU A 89 7.59 -4.81 -11.07
CA LEU A 89 8.80 -4.32 -11.72
C LEU A 89 9.89 -3.97 -10.70
N SER A 90 9.56 -3.19 -9.67
CA SER A 90 10.49 -2.80 -8.61
C SER A 90 11.10 -4.02 -7.93
N ALA A 91 10.28 -5.00 -7.57
CA ALA A 91 10.73 -6.26 -6.98
C ALA A 91 11.66 -7.04 -7.94
N TRP A 92 11.29 -7.13 -9.22
CA TRP A 92 12.11 -7.81 -10.22
C TRP A 92 13.46 -7.11 -10.40
N VAL A 93 13.47 -5.79 -10.60
CA VAL A 93 14.72 -5.01 -10.73
C VAL A 93 15.57 -5.15 -9.46
N ALA A 94 14.95 -5.04 -8.28
CA ALA A 94 15.70 -5.14 -7.05
C ALA A 94 16.34 -6.51 -6.85
N ASN A 95 15.67 -7.58 -7.28
CA ASN A 95 16.23 -8.93 -7.27
C ASN A 95 17.36 -9.10 -8.30
N GLN A 96 17.15 -8.67 -9.54
CA GLN A 96 18.13 -8.88 -10.64
C GLN A 96 19.43 -8.11 -10.43
N TYR A 97 19.34 -6.89 -9.91
CA TYR A 97 20.52 -6.05 -9.64
C TYR A 97 21.04 -6.22 -8.21
N ASP A 98 20.40 -7.08 -7.41
CA ASP A 98 20.63 -7.18 -5.97
C ASP A 98 20.60 -5.77 -5.31
N ALA A 99 19.67 -4.93 -5.76
CA ALA A 99 19.64 -3.51 -5.39
C ALA A 99 19.23 -3.33 -3.92
N PRO A 100 19.88 -2.43 -3.17
CA PRO A 100 19.29 -1.86 -1.96
C PRO A 100 17.87 -1.37 -2.27
N ARG A 101 16.94 -1.61 -1.34
CA ARG A 101 15.51 -1.47 -1.64
C ARG A 101 14.68 -1.00 -0.45
N HIS A 102 13.69 -0.18 -0.76
CA HIS A 102 12.66 0.24 0.19
C HIS A 102 11.30 0.26 -0.49
N PHE A 103 10.36 -0.52 0.03
CA PHE A 103 8.97 -0.52 -0.42
C PHE A 103 8.17 0.33 0.55
N VAL A 104 7.76 1.51 0.10
CA VAL A 104 6.93 2.41 0.90
C VAL A 104 5.53 1.80 1.01
N GLN A 105 5.03 1.70 2.23
CA GLN A 105 3.70 1.16 2.53
C GLN A 105 2.97 2.15 3.43
N ALA A 106 1.94 2.82 2.91
CA ALA A 106 1.16 3.82 3.64
C ALA A 106 0.65 3.27 4.99
N GLY A 107 0.63 4.11 6.03
CA GLY A 107 0.16 3.75 7.38
C GLY A 107 1.10 2.82 8.17
N THR A 108 2.14 2.27 7.54
CA THR A 108 3.11 1.41 8.22
C THR A 108 4.35 2.20 8.67
N HIS A 109 5.21 1.55 9.47
CA HIS A 109 6.56 2.03 9.80
C HIS A 109 7.54 2.01 8.60
N TYR A 110 7.07 1.93 7.36
CA TYR A 110 7.87 2.11 6.14
C TYR A 110 7.39 3.28 5.28
N SER A 111 6.54 4.14 5.83
CA SER A 111 5.98 5.28 5.09
C SER A 111 6.75 6.59 5.30
N THR A 112 7.66 6.70 6.28
CA THR A 112 8.26 8.00 6.64
C THR A 112 9.71 8.14 6.17
N PRO A 113 10.21 9.38 5.93
CA PRO A 113 11.62 9.61 5.59
C PRO A 113 12.61 9.02 6.59
N ARG A 114 12.26 9.03 7.88
CA ARG A 114 13.05 8.44 8.95
C ARG A 114 13.32 6.97 8.68
N HIS A 115 12.26 6.19 8.47
CA HIS A 115 12.38 4.75 8.25
C HIS A 115 13.04 4.39 6.92
N PHE A 116 12.87 5.23 5.90
CA PHE A 116 13.61 5.11 4.65
C PHE A 116 15.12 5.23 4.88
N ILE A 117 15.56 6.29 5.59
CA ILE A 117 16.98 6.51 5.91
C ILE A 117 17.54 5.39 6.77
N ASP A 118 16.83 4.97 7.83
CA ASP A 118 17.24 3.83 8.67
C ASP A 118 17.47 2.56 7.82
N ASN A 119 16.52 2.26 6.93
CA ASN A 119 16.57 1.04 6.12
C ASN A 119 17.64 1.10 5.02
N ILE A 120 17.61 2.12 4.17
CA ILE A 120 18.56 2.26 3.05
C ILE A 120 19.96 2.54 3.55
N GLY A 121 20.09 3.36 4.59
CA GLY A 121 21.37 3.61 5.27
C GLY A 121 22.01 2.31 5.75
N THR A 122 21.26 1.50 6.50
CA THR A 122 21.78 0.22 7.00
C THR A 122 22.14 -0.75 5.87
N GLN A 123 21.33 -0.83 4.80
CA GLN A 123 21.65 -1.68 3.64
C GLN A 123 22.93 -1.23 2.92
N LEU A 124 23.07 0.06 2.63
CA LEU A 124 24.21 0.60 1.92
C LEU A 124 25.51 0.49 2.72
N ILE A 125 25.47 0.84 4.01
CA ILE A 125 26.62 0.70 4.92
C ILE A 125 27.09 -0.75 4.99
N GLY A 126 26.16 -1.69 5.20
CA GLY A 126 26.49 -3.11 5.29
C GLY A 126 27.01 -3.69 3.97
N ARG A 127 26.31 -3.43 2.86
CA ARG A 127 26.65 -3.95 1.52
C ARG A 127 28.01 -3.45 1.03
N HIS A 128 28.31 -2.17 1.24
CA HIS A 128 29.54 -1.55 0.79
C HIS A 128 30.63 -1.50 1.87
N ARG A 129 30.39 -2.13 3.05
CA ARG A 129 31.32 -2.18 4.18
C ARG A 129 31.89 -0.82 4.56
N LEU A 130 31.04 0.21 4.54
CA LEU A 130 31.45 1.56 4.85
C LEU A 130 31.87 1.65 6.32
N ALA A 131 32.93 2.39 6.61
CA ALA A 131 33.39 2.67 7.97
C ALA A 131 32.51 3.75 8.64
N LEU A 132 31.19 3.53 8.63
CA LEU A 132 30.17 4.40 9.21
C LEU A 132 29.28 3.59 10.15
N PRO A 133 28.83 4.16 11.28
CA PRO A 133 27.81 3.53 12.09
C PRO A 133 26.46 3.51 11.35
N PRO A 134 25.55 2.58 11.69
CA PRO A 134 24.16 2.65 11.22
C PRO A 134 23.51 4.00 11.54
N PRO A 135 22.51 4.45 10.76
CA PRO A 135 21.83 5.71 11.01
C PRO A 135 21.29 5.82 12.44
N GLY A 136 21.50 6.96 13.06
CA GLY A 136 21.02 7.32 14.39
C GLY A 136 19.96 8.41 14.39
N PRO A 137 19.41 8.79 15.55
CA PRO A 137 18.32 9.78 15.67
C PRO A 137 18.58 11.13 14.98
N GLY A 138 19.84 11.56 14.88
CA GLY A 138 20.24 12.82 14.26
C GLY A 138 20.42 12.77 12.74
N ASP A 139 20.42 11.58 12.12
CA ASP A 139 20.84 11.40 10.72
C ASP A 139 19.69 11.51 9.72
N HIS A 140 18.48 11.84 10.17
CA HIS A 140 17.25 11.80 9.38
C HIS A 140 17.04 13.07 8.54
N HIS A 141 18.02 13.44 7.72
CA HIS A 141 17.99 14.65 6.89
C HIS A 141 18.74 14.46 5.55
N GLY A 142 18.46 15.33 4.57
CA GLY A 142 19.00 15.21 3.22
C GLY A 142 20.53 15.22 3.14
N GLY A 143 21.21 16.04 3.95
CA GLY A 143 22.68 16.09 3.97
C GLY A 143 23.33 14.74 4.33
N TYR A 144 22.71 13.95 5.20
CA TYR A 144 23.23 12.63 5.56
C TYR A 144 23.13 11.66 4.37
N LEU A 145 21.99 11.67 3.66
CA LEU A 145 21.81 10.85 2.46
C LEU A 145 22.81 11.24 1.36
N GLU A 146 23.06 12.53 1.20
CA GLU A 146 24.06 13.02 0.24
C GLU A 146 25.47 12.50 0.59
N ASP A 147 25.90 12.63 1.84
CA ASP A 147 27.20 12.11 2.31
C ASP A 147 27.30 10.59 2.14
N LEU A 148 26.23 9.86 2.48
CA LEU A 148 26.16 8.42 2.35
C LEU A 148 26.27 7.98 0.89
N PHE A 149 25.53 8.59 -0.04
CA PHE A 149 25.62 8.24 -1.46
C PHE A 149 27.00 8.55 -2.03
N HIS A 150 27.65 9.64 -1.60
CA HIS A 150 29.04 9.92 -2.00
C HIS A 150 30.02 8.89 -1.43
N ALA A 151 29.83 8.43 -0.20
CA ALA A 151 30.65 7.38 0.40
C ALA A 151 30.50 6.04 -0.36
N VAL A 152 29.27 5.69 -0.75
CA VAL A 152 28.98 4.53 -1.59
C VAL A 152 29.66 4.67 -2.96
N ALA A 153 29.50 5.82 -3.63
CA ALA A 153 30.08 6.09 -4.94
C ALA A 153 31.61 5.94 -4.97
N ARG A 154 32.30 6.36 -3.90
CA ARG A 154 33.75 6.21 -3.77
C ARG A 154 34.22 4.76 -3.53
N THR A 155 33.35 3.92 -3.00
CA THR A 155 33.72 2.56 -2.53
C THR A 155 33.22 1.47 -3.48
N ALA A 156 32.17 1.73 -4.25
CA ALA A 156 31.58 0.75 -5.14
C ALA A 156 32.41 0.57 -6.43
N ASP A 157 32.74 -0.68 -6.76
CA ASP A 157 33.46 -1.03 -8.00
C ASP A 157 32.56 -0.98 -9.25
N LYS A 158 31.24 -0.90 -9.06
CA LYS A 158 30.22 -0.90 -10.12
C LYS A 158 29.14 0.12 -9.78
N PRO A 159 28.39 0.60 -10.79
CA PRO A 159 27.20 1.41 -10.57
C PRO A 159 26.25 0.78 -9.54
N VAL A 160 25.74 1.59 -8.63
CA VAL A 160 24.80 1.18 -7.59
C VAL A 160 23.41 1.68 -7.97
N LEU A 161 22.48 0.74 -8.13
CA LEU A 161 21.06 1.04 -8.32
C LEU A 161 20.33 0.86 -6.99
N LEU A 162 19.63 1.88 -6.54
CA LEU A 162 18.65 1.86 -5.44
C LEU A 162 17.24 1.66 -6.01
N VAL A 163 16.38 0.90 -5.33
CA VAL A 163 14.96 0.79 -5.70
C VAL A 163 14.08 1.35 -4.59
N VAL A 164 13.23 2.31 -4.93
CA VAL A 164 12.21 2.86 -4.03
C VAL A 164 10.84 2.72 -4.67
N ASP A 165 10.02 1.83 -4.12
CA ASP A 165 8.67 1.58 -4.63
C ASP A 165 7.65 2.48 -3.93
N ALA A 166 6.70 2.99 -4.71
CA ALA A 166 5.48 3.65 -4.26
C ALA A 166 5.71 4.96 -3.46
N LEU A 167 6.49 5.89 -4.04
CA LEU A 167 6.78 7.20 -3.43
C LEU A 167 5.54 8.03 -3.07
N ASP A 168 4.42 7.82 -3.75
CA ASP A 168 3.15 8.46 -3.39
C ASP A 168 2.55 7.94 -2.08
N GLU A 169 3.12 6.91 -1.46
CA GLU A 169 2.65 6.39 -0.16
C GLU A 169 3.42 6.97 1.02
N VAL A 170 4.35 7.90 0.76
CA VAL A 170 5.17 8.52 1.80
C VAL A 170 4.32 9.42 2.68
N ASP A 171 4.36 9.16 3.98
CA ASP A 171 3.83 10.02 5.02
C ASP A 171 4.89 11.06 5.39
N GLN A 172 4.83 12.20 4.69
CA GLN A 172 5.67 13.36 4.92
C GLN A 172 4.80 14.61 4.83
N PRO A 173 4.89 15.53 5.81
CA PRO A 173 4.19 16.81 5.75
C PRO A 173 4.51 17.55 4.46
N ALA A 174 3.48 18.12 3.83
CA ALA A 174 3.66 18.97 2.66
C ALA A 174 4.58 20.17 3.00
N GLY A 175 5.60 20.38 2.20
CA GLY A 175 6.62 21.41 2.41
C GLY A 175 7.71 21.32 1.35
N ARG A 176 8.58 22.34 1.27
CA ARG A 176 9.60 22.50 0.20
C ARG A 176 10.75 21.48 0.21
N ALA A 177 10.70 20.42 1.03
CA ALA A 177 11.72 19.37 1.01
C ALA A 177 11.36 18.30 -0.02
N THR A 178 12.38 17.75 -0.70
CA THR A 178 12.22 16.59 -1.57
C THR A 178 11.63 15.40 -0.80
N THR A 179 10.83 14.59 -1.49
CA THR A 179 10.23 13.38 -0.91
C THR A 179 11.33 12.43 -0.44
N LEU A 180 11.20 11.91 0.79
CA LEU A 180 12.21 11.07 1.46
C LEU A 180 13.57 11.76 1.69
N TYR A 181 13.64 13.09 1.57
CA TYR A 181 14.88 13.86 1.62
C TYR A 181 15.93 13.44 0.57
N LEU A 182 15.47 12.88 -0.55
CA LEU A 182 16.35 12.52 -1.66
C LEU A 182 17.10 13.77 -2.18
N PRO A 183 18.42 13.73 -2.36
CA PRO A 183 19.17 14.87 -2.86
C PRO A 183 18.78 15.22 -4.30
N ASP A 184 18.89 16.49 -4.68
CA ASP A 184 18.55 16.96 -6.02
C ASP A 184 19.37 16.27 -7.12
N ARG A 185 20.59 15.84 -6.80
CA ARG A 185 21.47 15.09 -7.71
C ARG A 185 22.11 13.93 -6.96
N LEU A 186 22.21 12.79 -7.64
CA LEU A 186 22.98 11.64 -7.17
C LEU A 186 24.43 11.77 -7.68
N PRO A 187 25.42 11.30 -6.91
CA PRO A 187 26.81 11.25 -7.36
C PRO A 187 27.00 10.28 -8.53
N ASP A 188 28.08 10.48 -9.30
CA ASP A 188 28.50 9.56 -10.37
C ASP A 188 28.57 8.11 -9.84
N GLY A 189 28.00 7.17 -10.59
CA GLY A 189 27.88 5.76 -10.24
C GLY A 189 26.66 5.42 -9.39
N VAL A 190 25.83 6.39 -8.97
CA VAL A 190 24.63 6.12 -8.15
C VAL A 190 23.34 6.44 -8.91
N PHE A 191 22.45 5.46 -8.94
CA PHE A 191 21.18 5.51 -9.65
C PHE A 191 20.04 5.12 -8.72
N ALA A 192 18.83 5.59 -9.00
CA ALA A 192 17.63 5.16 -8.29
C ALA A 192 16.46 4.90 -9.25
N LEU A 193 15.88 3.72 -9.17
CA LEU A 193 14.57 3.41 -9.74
C LEU A 193 13.50 3.78 -8.72
N LEU A 194 12.64 4.71 -9.11
CA LEU A 194 11.53 5.18 -8.31
C LEU A 194 10.22 4.74 -8.97
N THR A 195 9.19 4.43 -8.18
CA THR A 195 7.84 4.25 -8.73
C THR A 195 6.83 5.12 -8.00
N SER A 196 5.80 5.54 -8.73
CA SER A 196 4.70 6.30 -8.14
C SER A 196 3.41 6.21 -8.96
N ARG A 197 2.26 6.45 -8.34
CA ARG A 197 1.02 6.78 -9.04
C ARG A 197 1.10 8.19 -9.65
N PRO A 198 0.42 8.45 -10.77
CA PRO A 198 0.03 9.80 -11.13
C PRO A 198 -0.82 10.35 -9.97
N ARG A 199 -0.48 11.53 -9.43
CA ARG A 199 -1.35 12.21 -8.46
C ARG A 199 -2.19 13.25 -9.19
N GLU A 200 -3.42 13.41 -8.75
CA GLU A 200 -4.26 14.55 -9.15
C GLU A 200 -3.72 15.85 -8.53
N THR A 201 -4.00 16.96 -9.20
CA THR A 201 -3.49 18.31 -8.90
C THR A 201 -3.60 18.69 -7.42
N GLY A 202 -2.48 19.13 -6.81
CA GLY A 202 -2.44 19.74 -5.47
C GLY A 202 -1.58 19.01 -4.43
N HIS A 203 -1.12 17.79 -4.72
CA HIS A 203 -0.24 16.99 -3.85
C HIS A 203 0.97 16.45 -4.62
N ASP A 204 1.61 17.29 -5.43
CA ASP A 204 2.76 16.85 -6.22
C ASP A 204 3.91 16.39 -5.33
N LEU A 205 4.49 15.25 -5.69
CA LEU A 205 5.74 14.79 -5.11
C LEU A 205 6.81 15.84 -5.37
N ALA A 206 7.50 16.26 -4.31
CA ALA A 206 8.69 17.09 -4.42
C ALA A 206 9.84 16.20 -4.94
N LEU A 207 9.92 16.08 -6.25
CA LEU A 207 10.93 15.26 -6.92
C LEU A 207 12.24 16.03 -7.12
N PRO A 208 13.38 15.32 -7.14
CA PRO A 208 14.65 15.88 -7.58
C PRO A 208 14.55 16.49 -8.98
N SER A 209 15.45 17.43 -9.28
CA SER A 209 15.58 18.02 -10.62
C SER A 209 16.14 17.00 -11.63
N GLY A 210 15.64 17.01 -12.87
CA GLY A 210 16.20 16.20 -13.96
C GLY A 210 15.90 14.69 -13.89
N VAL A 211 14.83 14.30 -13.21
CA VAL A 211 14.36 12.90 -13.15
C VAL A 211 13.93 12.44 -14.56
N HIS A 212 14.47 11.31 -15.03
CA HIS A 212 13.96 10.63 -16.22
C HIS A 212 12.62 9.97 -15.88
N GLN A 213 11.54 10.32 -16.58
CA GLN A 213 10.20 9.84 -16.27
C GLN A 213 9.63 8.97 -17.39
N ARG A 214 9.13 7.79 -17.03
CA ARG A 214 8.37 6.91 -17.91
C ARG A 214 6.96 6.69 -17.37
N LEU A 215 5.94 7.09 -18.14
CA LEU A 215 4.55 6.76 -17.84
C LEU A 215 4.22 5.38 -18.42
N LEU A 216 3.67 4.50 -17.58
CA LEU A 216 3.02 3.27 -17.98
C LEU A 216 1.53 3.56 -18.15
N ALA A 217 1.09 3.54 -19.40
CA ALA A 217 -0.30 3.73 -19.77
C ALA A 217 -0.99 2.37 -19.93
N HIS A 218 -2.27 2.30 -19.53
CA HIS A 218 -3.06 1.07 -19.62
C HIS A 218 -3.37 0.67 -21.07
N ASP A 219 -3.45 1.64 -21.97
CA ASP A 219 -3.74 1.53 -23.39
C ASP A 219 -2.49 1.37 -24.28
N ASP A 220 -1.29 1.28 -23.69
CA ASP A 220 -0.05 1.01 -24.44
C ASP A 220 -0.12 -0.42 -25.07
N PRO A 221 0.06 -0.57 -26.40
CA PRO A 221 0.08 -1.88 -27.05
C PRO A 221 1.12 -2.83 -26.48
N LEU A 222 2.27 -2.33 -26.01
CA LEU A 222 3.30 -3.13 -25.36
C LEU A 222 2.83 -3.67 -24.00
N ASN A 223 2.05 -2.87 -23.27
CA ASN A 223 1.41 -3.30 -22.02
C ASN A 223 0.36 -4.39 -22.27
N ALA A 224 -0.44 -4.26 -23.34
CA ALA A 224 -1.41 -5.28 -23.74
C ALA A 224 -0.74 -6.60 -24.15
N ALA A 225 0.39 -6.54 -24.87
CA ALA A 225 1.17 -7.71 -25.25
C ALA A 225 1.73 -8.45 -24.02
N ASP A 226 2.34 -7.72 -23.07
CA ASP A 226 2.85 -8.30 -21.82
C ASP A 226 1.72 -8.94 -21.00
N LEU A 227 0.53 -8.34 -21.00
CA LEU A 227 -0.63 -8.87 -20.27
C LEU A 227 -1.13 -10.17 -20.89
N ALA A 228 -1.20 -10.24 -22.22
CA ALA A 228 -1.55 -11.47 -22.93
C ALA A 228 -0.52 -12.57 -22.68
N GLU A 229 0.77 -12.24 -22.61
CA GLU A 229 1.83 -13.17 -22.22
C GLU A 229 1.62 -13.68 -20.78
N TYR A 230 1.31 -12.80 -19.84
CA TYR A 230 1.00 -13.16 -18.45
C TYR A 230 -0.15 -14.16 -18.35
N VAL A 231 -1.29 -13.86 -18.98
CA VAL A 231 -2.47 -14.74 -18.98
C VAL A 231 -2.14 -16.11 -19.59
N THR A 232 -1.41 -16.11 -20.71
CA THR A 232 -1.00 -17.35 -21.40
C THR A 232 -0.13 -18.22 -20.50
N ARG A 233 0.89 -17.64 -19.85
CA ARG A 233 1.77 -18.37 -18.93
C ARG A 233 1.02 -18.90 -17.72
N TYR A 234 0.12 -18.09 -17.15
CA TYR A 234 -0.72 -18.52 -16.03
C TYR A 234 -1.60 -19.72 -16.41
N PHE A 235 -2.21 -19.70 -17.60
CA PHE A 235 -3.08 -20.77 -18.09
C PHE A 235 -2.29 -22.06 -18.32
N ALA A 236 -1.07 -21.96 -18.83
CA ALA A 236 -0.19 -23.11 -18.98
C ALA A 236 0.18 -23.73 -17.63
N ALA A 237 0.55 -22.90 -16.64
CA ALA A 237 0.92 -23.35 -15.31
C ALA A 237 -0.25 -23.95 -14.52
N HIS A 238 -1.49 -23.51 -14.79
CA HIS A 238 -2.70 -23.94 -14.09
C HIS A 238 -3.67 -24.70 -15.01
N SER A 239 -3.14 -25.43 -16.00
CA SER A 239 -3.91 -26.09 -17.06
C SER A 239 -5.11 -26.88 -16.57
N THR A 240 -4.94 -27.77 -15.57
CA THR A 240 -6.03 -28.59 -15.02
C THR A 240 -7.18 -27.74 -14.46
N ALA A 241 -6.86 -26.70 -13.68
CA ALA A 241 -7.86 -25.84 -13.07
C ALA A 241 -8.60 -25.01 -14.12
N ILE A 242 -7.87 -24.51 -15.11
CA ILE A 242 -8.44 -23.75 -16.23
C ILE A 242 -9.30 -24.65 -17.12
N ASP A 243 -8.90 -25.89 -17.40
CA ASP A 243 -9.69 -26.86 -18.17
C ASP A 243 -11.02 -27.19 -17.50
N LEU A 244 -10.98 -27.40 -16.18
CA LEU A 244 -12.19 -27.60 -15.39
C LEU A 244 -13.11 -26.39 -15.48
N ALA A 245 -12.55 -25.18 -15.34
CA ALA A 245 -13.31 -23.94 -15.40
C ALA A 245 -13.95 -23.73 -16.79
N VAL A 246 -13.19 -23.85 -17.89
CA VAL A 246 -13.75 -23.62 -19.23
C VAL A 246 -14.79 -24.69 -19.60
N SER A 247 -14.60 -25.94 -19.15
CA SER A 247 -15.57 -27.02 -19.34
C SER A 247 -16.89 -26.76 -18.61
N ARG A 248 -16.82 -26.35 -17.33
CA ARG A 248 -17.99 -26.02 -16.51
C ARG A 248 -18.78 -24.84 -17.11
N HIS A 249 -18.08 -23.87 -17.68
CA HIS A 249 -18.66 -22.64 -18.20
C HIS A 249 -18.93 -22.67 -19.72
N ARG A 250 -18.76 -23.83 -20.37
CA ARG A 250 -19.01 -24.06 -21.80
C ARG A 250 -18.31 -23.03 -22.72
N THR A 251 -17.04 -22.76 -22.44
CA THR A 251 -16.17 -21.84 -23.20
C THR A 251 -14.85 -22.54 -23.54
N THR A 252 -13.99 -21.89 -24.33
CA THR A 252 -12.62 -22.36 -24.61
C THR A 252 -11.56 -21.56 -23.83
N ARG A 253 -10.34 -22.11 -23.73
CA ARG A 253 -9.17 -21.39 -23.18
C ARG A 253 -8.88 -20.10 -23.93
N ALA A 254 -9.02 -20.13 -25.27
CA ALA A 254 -8.74 -18.98 -26.12
C ALA A 254 -9.75 -17.84 -25.87
N GLU A 255 -11.06 -18.16 -25.88
CA GLU A 255 -12.11 -17.17 -25.58
C GLU A 255 -11.96 -16.57 -24.18
N LEU A 256 -11.65 -17.41 -23.19
CA LEU A 256 -11.41 -16.92 -21.82
C LEU A 256 -10.18 -16.03 -21.76
N ALA A 257 -9.05 -16.42 -22.37
CA ALA A 257 -7.83 -15.62 -22.37
C ALA A 257 -8.05 -14.25 -23.04
N THR A 258 -8.69 -14.23 -24.22
CA THR A 258 -9.07 -13.01 -24.92
C THR A 258 -9.96 -12.13 -24.04
N ALA A 259 -10.99 -12.70 -23.42
CA ALA A 259 -11.88 -11.94 -22.57
C ALA A 259 -11.18 -11.38 -21.32
N VAL A 260 -10.29 -12.14 -20.67
CA VAL A 260 -9.53 -11.62 -19.51
C VAL A 260 -8.65 -10.45 -19.94
N VAL A 261 -7.95 -10.55 -21.07
CA VAL A 261 -7.09 -9.47 -21.59
C VAL A 261 -7.91 -8.24 -21.92
N GLU A 262 -9.00 -8.37 -22.69
CA GLU A 262 -9.88 -7.26 -23.06
C GLU A 262 -10.53 -6.60 -21.83
N LYS A 263 -11.12 -7.43 -20.94
CA LYS A 263 -11.84 -6.96 -19.76
C LYS A 263 -10.92 -6.38 -18.70
N SER A 264 -9.62 -6.65 -18.74
CA SER A 264 -8.67 -6.03 -17.83
C SER A 264 -8.48 -4.54 -18.06
N CYS A 265 -8.77 -4.06 -19.28
CA CYS A 265 -8.41 -2.72 -19.73
C CYS A 265 -6.92 -2.41 -19.46
N GLY A 266 -6.02 -3.37 -19.68
CA GLY A 266 -4.58 -3.22 -19.48
C GLY A 266 -4.10 -3.35 -18.03
N ASN A 267 -4.99 -3.69 -17.08
CA ASN A 267 -4.68 -3.73 -15.66
C ASN A 267 -4.22 -5.13 -15.22
N PHE A 268 -2.96 -5.26 -14.81
CA PHE A 268 -2.39 -6.55 -14.39
C PHE A 268 -3.00 -7.07 -13.08
N MET A 269 -3.35 -6.19 -12.14
CA MET A 269 -4.00 -6.60 -10.89
C MET A 269 -5.37 -7.23 -11.16
N TYR A 270 -6.15 -6.65 -12.08
CA TYR A 270 -7.39 -7.27 -12.54
C TYR A 270 -7.12 -8.68 -13.07
N ALA A 271 -6.21 -8.81 -14.04
CA ALA A 271 -5.99 -10.11 -14.71
C ALA A 271 -5.51 -11.14 -13.69
N HIS A 272 -4.56 -10.77 -12.84
CA HIS A 272 -4.04 -11.57 -11.75
C HIS A 272 -5.12 -12.12 -10.82
N HIS A 273 -6.05 -11.28 -10.37
CA HIS A 273 -7.13 -11.75 -9.49
C HIS A 273 -8.17 -12.58 -10.23
N VAL A 274 -8.60 -12.16 -11.43
CA VAL A 274 -9.65 -12.85 -12.17
C VAL A 274 -9.23 -14.25 -12.58
N VAL A 275 -8.00 -14.44 -13.10
CA VAL A 275 -7.54 -15.78 -13.48
C VAL A 275 -7.42 -16.72 -12.28
N ARG A 276 -7.06 -16.19 -11.10
CA ARG A 276 -6.97 -16.95 -9.85
C ARG A 276 -8.34 -17.27 -9.26
N ASP A 277 -9.28 -16.33 -9.30
CA ASP A 277 -10.66 -16.54 -8.85
C ASP A 277 -11.36 -17.58 -9.73
N ILE A 278 -11.08 -17.59 -11.03
CA ILE A 278 -11.58 -18.62 -11.95
C ILE A 278 -10.93 -19.98 -11.65
N ALA A 279 -9.59 -20.04 -11.57
CA ALA A 279 -8.87 -21.29 -11.30
C ALA A 279 -9.26 -21.91 -9.96
N ALA A 280 -9.53 -21.10 -8.94
CA ALA A 280 -9.98 -21.55 -7.62
C ALA A 280 -11.49 -21.81 -7.52
N GLY A 281 -12.26 -21.58 -8.58
CA GLY A 281 -13.73 -21.73 -8.56
C GLY A 281 -14.48 -20.71 -7.70
N ARG A 282 -13.84 -19.59 -7.35
CA ARG A 282 -14.44 -18.48 -6.58
C ARG A 282 -15.35 -17.60 -7.42
N LEU A 283 -15.07 -17.51 -8.72
CA LEU A 283 -15.97 -16.91 -9.70
C LEU A 283 -16.88 -18.04 -10.24
N GLN A 284 -18.14 -18.09 -9.80
CA GLN A 284 -19.05 -19.20 -10.14
C GLN A 284 -20.05 -18.89 -11.26
N ASP A 285 -20.46 -17.63 -11.42
CA ASP A 285 -21.49 -17.21 -12.38
C ASP A 285 -20.90 -16.26 -13.43
N TRP A 286 -20.03 -16.80 -14.29
CA TRP A 286 -19.37 -16.01 -15.33
C TRP A 286 -19.42 -16.66 -16.71
N THR A 287 -19.30 -15.80 -17.71
CA THR A 287 -19.02 -16.11 -19.10
C THR A 287 -17.97 -15.10 -19.58
N PRO A 288 -17.25 -15.33 -20.68
CA PRO A 288 -16.34 -14.35 -21.25
C PRO A 288 -16.96 -12.94 -21.38
N ALA A 289 -18.24 -12.85 -21.75
CA ALA A 289 -18.96 -11.59 -21.90
C ALA A 289 -19.29 -10.90 -20.56
N THR A 290 -19.60 -11.68 -19.52
CA THR A 290 -20.07 -11.18 -18.21
C THR A 290 -18.95 -10.98 -17.19
N LEU A 291 -17.70 -11.27 -17.55
CA LEU A 291 -16.56 -10.91 -16.71
C LEU A 291 -16.58 -9.40 -16.38
N PRO A 292 -16.26 -9.03 -15.13
CA PRO A 292 -16.23 -7.63 -14.74
C PRO A 292 -15.29 -6.84 -15.65
N THR A 293 -15.61 -5.60 -15.99
CA THR A 293 -14.74 -4.77 -16.86
C THR A 293 -13.93 -3.79 -16.03
N GLY A 294 -12.62 -3.83 -16.21
CA GLY A 294 -11.63 -3.03 -15.48
C GLY A 294 -11.55 -3.38 -13.99
N LEU A 295 -10.55 -2.79 -13.33
CA LEU A 295 -10.32 -3.00 -11.90
C LEU A 295 -11.52 -2.53 -11.04
N ALA A 296 -12.15 -1.41 -11.39
CA ALA A 296 -13.34 -0.91 -10.71
C ALA A 296 -14.55 -1.84 -10.87
N GLY A 297 -14.75 -2.43 -12.06
CA GLY A 297 -15.81 -3.41 -12.26
C GLY A 297 -15.57 -4.67 -11.43
N TYR A 298 -14.31 -5.11 -11.33
CA TYR A 298 -13.93 -6.23 -10.47
C TYR A 298 -14.23 -5.93 -9.00
N TYR A 299 -13.89 -4.73 -8.50
CA TYR A 299 -14.21 -4.32 -7.14
C TYR A 299 -15.72 -4.25 -6.87
N ARG A 300 -16.53 -3.75 -7.81
CA ARG A 300 -18.00 -3.76 -7.67
C ARG A 300 -18.56 -5.17 -7.56
N ALA A 301 -18.11 -6.10 -8.41
CA ALA A 301 -18.53 -7.50 -8.35
C ALA A 301 -18.11 -8.16 -7.03
N HIS A 302 -16.89 -7.87 -6.59
CA HIS A 302 -16.33 -8.34 -5.33
C HIS A 302 -17.12 -7.82 -4.12
N TRP A 303 -17.42 -6.52 -4.08
CA TRP A 303 -18.26 -5.87 -3.08
C TRP A 303 -19.66 -6.50 -3.00
N ALA A 304 -20.31 -6.71 -4.16
CA ALA A 304 -21.61 -7.35 -4.21
C ALA A 304 -21.58 -8.77 -3.64
N ARG A 305 -20.49 -9.53 -3.87
CA ARG A 305 -20.29 -10.86 -3.28
C ARG A 305 -20.16 -10.80 -1.76
N MET A 306 -19.38 -9.86 -1.22
CA MET A 306 -19.27 -9.67 0.23
C MET A 306 -20.64 -9.41 0.87
N ARG A 307 -21.47 -8.56 0.24
CA ARG A 307 -22.82 -8.21 0.71
C ARG A 307 -23.83 -9.35 0.68
N ARG A 308 -23.83 -10.12 -0.41
CA ARG A 308 -24.79 -11.22 -0.63
C ARG A 308 -24.74 -12.32 0.44
N THR A 309 -23.67 -12.36 1.22
CA THR A 309 -23.31 -13.56 1.98
C THR A 309 -23.81 -13.56 3.43
N SER A 310 -24.52 -12.55 3.95
CA SER A 310 -24.93 -12.60 5.37
C SER A 310 -26.14 -11.72 5.74
N PRO A 311 -27.13 -12.24 6.48
CA PRO A 311 -28.11 -11.43 7.23
C PRO A 311 -27.44 -10.50 8.25
N GLU A 312 -26.24 -10.85 8.71
CA GLU A 312 -25.44 -10.06 9.67
C GLU A 312 -24.64 -8.93 9.02
N TRP A 313 -24.98 -8.53 7.78
CA TRP A 313 -24.24 -7.49 7.04
C TRP A 313 -24.12 -6.21 7.86
N THR A 314 -25.25 -5.66 8.30
CA THR A 314 -25.31 -4.39 9.03
C THR A 314 -24.74 -4.49 10.44
N ASP A 315 -24.99 -5.61 11.13
CA ASP A 315 -24.68 -5.73 12.56
C ASP A 315 -23.23 -6.11 12.87
N VAL A 316 -22.56 -6.79 11.93
CA VAL A 316 -21.21 -7.34 12.15
C VAL A 316 -20.27 -6.99 11.01
N LEU A 317 -20.64 -7.36 9.78
CA LEU A 317 -19.71 -7.32 8.66
C LEU A 317 -19.34 -5.89 8.29
N LEU A 318 -20.33 -5.02 8.09
CA LEU A 318 -20.10 -3.62 7.74
C LEU A 318 -19.30 -2.89 8.84
N PRO A 319 -19.59 -3.02 10.15
CA PRO A 319 -18.74 -2.46 11.20
C PRO A 319 -17.29 -2.98 11.20
N VAL A 320 -17.07 -4.30 11.01
CA VAL A 320 -15.71 -4.86 10.90
C VAL A 320 -15.00 -4.29 9.67
N LEU A 321 -15.69 -4.18 8.55
CA LEU A 321 -15.14 -3.63 7.32
C LEU A 321 -14.79 -2.15 7.47
N VAL A 322 -15.68 -1.35 8.06
CA VAL A 322 -15.43 0.07 8.33
C VAL A 322 -14.18 0.23 9.17
N ARG A 323 -13.99 -0.60 10.20
CA ARG A 323 -12.75 -0.59 10.99
C ARG A 323 -11.54 -0.95 10.14
N LEU A 324 -11.59 -2.02 9.35
CA LEU A 324 -10.52 -2.39 8.40
C LEU A 324 -10.22 -1.31 7.35
N VAL A 325 -11.22 -0.53 6.96
CA VAL A 325 -11.08 0.58 5.99
C VAL A 325 -10.53 1.83 6.67
N VAL A 326 -10.93 2.13 7.90
CA VAL A 326 -10.42 3.29 8.65
C VAL A 326 -8.96 3.08 9.02
N HIS A 327 -8.59 1.89 9.47
CA HIS A 327 -7.20 1.54 9.70
C HIS A 327 -6.47 1.38 8.35
N ASP A 328 -5.48 2.23 8.12
CA ASP A 328 -4.62 2.15 6.94
C ASP A 328 -3.44 1.19 7.12
N HIS A 329 -3.32 0.57 8.31
CA HIS A 329 -2.26 -0.37 8.70
C HIS A 329 -2.81 -1.75 9.10
N PRO A 330 -1.96 -2.79 9.15
CA PRO A 330 -2.34 -4.09 9.68
C PRO A 330 -2.88 -4.01 11.10
N VAL A 331 -4.04 -4.59 11.34
CA VAL A 331 -4.73 -4.55 12.64
C VAL A 331 -4.99 -5.92 13.21
N THR A 332 -4.94 -6.06 14.53
CA THR A 332 -5.34 -7.31 15.18
C THR A 332 -6.85 -7.43 15.27
N ALA A 333 -7.36 -8.65 15.41
CA ALA A 333 -8.79 -8.87 15.70
C ALA A 333 -9.25 -8.13 16.98
N GLY A 334 -8.35 -7.94 17.95
CA GLY A 334 -8.63 -7.15 19.16
C GLY A 334 -8.85 -5.67 18.85
N ASN A 335 -8.00 -5.06 18.02
CA ASN A 335 -8.19 -3.68 17.59
C ASN A 335 -9.51 -3.49 16.85
N LEU A 336 -9.94 -4.50 16.08
CA LEU A 336 -11.24 -4.51 15.40
C LEU A 336 -12.43 -4.70 16.34
N CYS A 337 -12.22 -5.06 17.61
CA CYS A 337 -13.25 -5.10 18.65
C CYS A 337 -13.37 -3.78 19.43
N ASP A 338 -12.34 -2.93 19.42
CA ASP A 338 -12.29 -1.70 20.21
C ASP A 338 -12.73 -0.43 19.44
N PRO A 339 -13.41 0.54 20.10
CA PRO A 339 -14.02 0.40 21.41
C PRO A 339 -15.20 -0.59 21.36
N PRO A 340 -15.58 -1.21 22.50
CA PRO A 340 -16.68 -2.15 22.56
C PRO A 340 -18.00 -1.44 22.17
N THR A 341 -18.41 -1.63 20.92
CA THR A 341 -19.73 -1.19 20.43
C THR A 341 -20.79 -2.10 20.99
N SER A 342 -21.68 -1.56 21.85
CA SER A 342 -23.01 -2.08 22.27
C SER A 342 -23.22 -3.60 22.42
N GLY A 343 -22.16 -4.41 22.58
CA GLY A 343 -22.21 -5.87 22.63
C GLY A 343 -22.27 -6.61 21.28
N THR A 344 -22.33 -5.90 20.13
CA THR A 344 -22.59 -6.53 18.82
C THR A 344 -21.34 -7.16 18.19
N LEU A 345 -20.17 -6.55 18.39
CA LEU A 345 -18.87 -7.00 17.86
C LEU A 345 -18.09 -7.76 18.93
N THR A 346 -18.38 -9.05 19.08
CA THR A 346 -17.58 -9.94 19.93
C THR A 346 -16.35 -10.46 19.18
N PRO A 347 -15.25 -10.81 19.86
CA PRO A 347 -14.06 -11.39 19.22
C PRO A 347 -14.37 -12.57 18.29
N THR A 348 -15.35 -13.41 18.66
CA THR A 348 -15.79 -14.56 17.85
C THR A 348 -16.47 -14.12 16.56
N ARG A 349 -17.35 -13.11 16.60
CA ARG A 349 -18.04 -12.59 15.41
C ARG A 349 -17.08 -11.85 14.47
N VAL A 350 -16.14 -11.09 15.04
CA VAL A 350 -15.05 -10.47 14.27
C VAL A 350 -14.18 -11.54 13.60
N TRP A 351 -13.78 -12.58 14.34
CA TRP A 351 -13.00 -13.68 13.77
C TRP A 351 -13.76 -14.39 12.64
N ALA A 352 -15.06 -14.68 12.81
CA ALA A 352 -15.89 -15.29 11.77
C ALA A 352 -16.01 -14.41 10.52
N ALA A 353 -16.11 -13.08 10.70
CA ALA A 353 -16.09 -12.12 9.60
C ALA A 353 -14.75 -12.13 8.85
N LEU A 354 -13.63 -12.12 9.58
CA LEU A 354 -12.29 -12.16 9.01
C LEU A 354 -12.01 -13.48 8.29
N ASP A 355 -12.39 -14.63 8.85
CA ASP A 355 -12.20 -15.93 8.21
C ASP A 355 -13.04 -16.06 6.93
N LYS A 356 -14.28 -15.55 6.95
CA LYS A 356 -15.14 -15.47 5.76
C LYS A 356 -14.55 -14.62 4.65
N TRP A 357 -13.77 -13.61 5.01
CA TRP A 357 -13.11 -12.68 4.09
C TRP A 357 -11.62 -12.92 3.98
N ARG A 358 -11.12 -14.09 4.38
CA ARG A 358 -9.67 -14.39 4.39
C ARG A 358 -9.03 -14.18 3.01
N GLU A 359 -9.77 -14.45 1.94
CA GLU A 359 -9.37 -14.21 0.55
C GLU A 359 -9.29 -12.72 0.15
N PHE A 360 -9.84 -11.84 0.97
CA PHE A 360 -9.86 -10.38 0.81
C PHE A 360 -8.94 -9.68 1.80
N LEU A 361 -8.15 -10.45 2.55
CA LEU A 361 -7.28 -9.94 3.60
C LEU A 361 -5.87 -10.45 3.38
N HIS A 362 -4.90 -9.57 3.60
CA HIS A 362 -3.54 -9.99 3.86
C HIS A 362 -3.44 -10.33 5.36
N GLU A 363 -3.22 -11.60 5.67
CA GLU A 363 -2.95 -12.06 7.03
C GLU A 363 -1.44 -12.16 7.24
N ALA A 364 -0.94 -11.50 8.30
CA ALA A 364 0.46 -11.57 8.69
C ALA A 364 0.60 -11.87 10.18
N ARG A 365 1.83 -12.12 10.60
CA ARG A 365 2.20 -12.21 12.02
C ARG A 365 3.19 -11.11 12.36
N GLU A 366 2.78 -10.21 13.25
CA GLU A 366 3.64 -9.15 13.77
C GLU A 366 3.68 -9.25 15.29
N HIS A 367 4.90 -9.26 15.85
CA HIS A 367 5.13 -9.38 17.30
C HIS A 367 4.37 -10.55 17.96
N GLY A 368 4.26 -11.68 17.26
CA GLY A 368 3.55 -12.89 17.74
C GLY A 368 2.02 -12.82 17.66
N LYS A 369 1.43 -11.73 17.16
CA LYS A 369 -0.01 -11.56 16.96
C LYS A 369 -0.38 -11.66 15.49
N ARG A 370 -1.55 -12.22 15.19
CA ARG A 370 -2.11 -12.19 13.84
C ARG A 370 -2.65 -10.80 13.53
N THR A 371 -2.25 -10.25 12.40
CA THR A 371 -2.73 -8.96 11.88
C THR A 371 -3.42 -9.16 10.53
N TYR A 372 -4.39 -8.30 10.25
CA TYR A 372 -5.23 -8.32 9.07
C TYR A 372 -5.22 -6.94 8.43
N GLN A 373 -5.15 -6.90 7.11
CA GLN A 373 -5.28 -5.69 6.31
C GLN A 373 -6.02 -6.03 5.02
N LEU A 374 -6.71 -5.07 4.42
CA LEU A 374 -7.24 -5.25 3.07
C LEU A 374 -6.11 -5.55 2.08
N TYR A 375 -6.33 -6.53 1.20
CA TYR A 375 -5.30 -7.04 0.28
C TYR A 375 -4.69 -5.98 -0.66
N HIS A 376 -5.43 -4.90 -0.96
CA HIS A 376 -4.93 -3.80 -1.79
C HIS A 376 -5.47 -2.43 -1.36
N ARG A 377 -4.59 -1.43 -1.36
CA ARG A 377 -4.94 -0.03 -1.10
C ARG A 377 -6.01 0.51 -2.06
N SER A 378 -5.93 0.19 -3.36
CA SER A 378 -6.94 0.64 -4.33
C SER A 378 -8.32 0.03 -4.07
N PHE A 379 -8.40 -1.15 -3.47
CA PHE A 379 -9.67 -1.72 -3.02
C PHE A 379 -10.20 -0.97 -1.78
N ARG A 380 -9.33 -0.62 -0.83
CA ARG A 380 -9.68 0.25 0.31
C ARG A 380 -10.21 1.61 -0.15
N GLU A 381 -9.55 2.23 -1.13
CA GLU A 381 -10.00 3.50 -1.74
C GLU A 381 -11.39 3.35 -2.37
N PHE A 382 -11.62 2.29 -3.15
CA PHE A 382 -12.95 1.96 -3.67
C PHE A 382 -14.00 1.76 -2.56
N LEU A 383 -13.64 1.11 -1.45
CA LEU A 383 -14.56 0.90 -0.32
C LEU A 383 -14.90 2.21 0.39
N LEU A 384 -13.95 3.14 0.51
CA LEU A 384 -14.18 4.47 1.09
C LEU A 384 -15.19 5.30 0.31
N GLU A 385 -15.32 5.07 -1.00
CA GLU A 385 -16.28 5.73 -1.89
C GLU A 385 -17.68 5.10 -1.85
N GLN A 386 -17.90 4.01 -1.10
CA GLN A 386 -19.22 3.38 -1.00
C GLN A 386 -20.11 4.14 0.00
N PRO A 387 -21.32 4.58 -0.38
CA PRO A 387 -22.19 5.35 0.51
C PRO A 387 -22.50 4.67 1.85
N GLU A 388 -22.69 3.34 1.84
CA GLU A 388 -22.92 2.56 3.08
C GLU A 388 -21.72 2.60 4.03
N VAL A 389 -20.50 2.63 3.48
CA VAL A 389 -19.26 2.71 4.27
C VAL A 389 -19.07 4.12 4.80
N GLU A 390 -19.37 5.14 4.00
CA GLU A 390 -19.32 6.55 4.42
C GLU A 390 -20.25 6.82 5.61
N VAL A 391 -21.54 6.46 5.49
CA VAL A 391 -22.52 6.62 6.57
C VAL A 391 -22.08 5.87 7.84
N ALA A 392 -21.67 4.60 7.71
CA ALA A 392 -21.24 3.81 8.87
C ALA A 392 -19.96 4.36 9.52
N ARG A 393 -19.06 4.98 8.75
CA ARG A 393 -17.86 5.69 9.27
C ARG A 393 -18.24 6.91 10.08
N GLU A 394 -19.19 7.71 9.62
CA GLU A 394 -19.69 8.88 10.36
C GLU A 394 -20.32 8.46 11.69
N GLU A 395 -21.22 7.48 11.67
CA GLU A 395 -21.83 6.93 12.89
C GLU A 395 -20.78 6.36 13.86
N GLN A 396 -19.75 5.68 13.34
CA GLN A 396 -18.66 5.18 14.18
C GLN A 396 -17.87 6.34 14.81
N ARG A 397 -17.58 7.41 14.06
CA ARG A 397 -16.87 8.58 14.56
C ARG A 397 -17.65 9.27 15.68
N GLU A 398 -18.95 9.46 15.51
CA GLU A 398 -19.82 10.05 16.53
C GLU A 398 -19.82 9.21 17.82
N ARG A 399 -19.93 7.88 17.71
CA ARG A 399 -19.87 6.96 18.86
C ARG A 399 -18.54 7.04 19.61
N VAL A 400 -17.42 7.11 18.90
CA VAL A 400 -16.09 7.25 19.53
C VAL A 400 -15.98 8.58 20.28
N VAL A 401 -16.46 9.68 19.69
CA VAL A 401 -16.47 11.00 20.34
C VAL A 401 -17.34 11.00 21.60
N LEU A 402 -18.55 10.45 21.53
CA LEU A 402 -19.45 10.34 22.68
C LEU A 402 -18.84 9.49 23.81
N SER A 403 -18.25 8.33 23.47
CA SER A 403 -17.57 7.48 24.46
C SER A 403 -16.37 8.17 25.11
N ALA A 404 -15.59 8.93 24.34
CA ALA A 404 -14.47 9.70 24.87
C ALA A 404 -14.93 10.83 25.82
N LEU A 405 -16.04 11.50 25.48
CA LEU A 405 -16.67 12.52 26.32
C LEU A 405 -17.22 11.93 27.63
N ASP A 406 -17.92 10.80 27.57
CA ASP A 406 -18.44 10.12 28.77
C ASP A 406 -17.30 9.67 29.68
N GLY A 407 -16.24 9.09 29.13
CA GLY A 407 -15.05 8.73 29.90
C GLY A 407 -14.34 9.94 30.52
N ALA A 408 -14.32 11.09 29.83
CA ALA A 408 -13.78 12.33 30.37
C ALA A 408 -14.66 12.91 31.50
N LEU A 409 -15.98 12.85 31.36
CA LEU A 409 -16.95 13.27 32.37
C LEU A 409 -16.88 12.39 33.63
N ASP A 410 -16.74 11.07 33.47
CA ASP A 410 -16.57 10.14 34.59
C ASP A 410 -15.23 10.36 35.32
N ARG A 411 -14.15 10.63 34.59
CA ARG A 411 -12.86 11.02 35.20
C ARG A 411 -12.96 12.35 35.93
N ALA A 412 -13.72 13.32 35.41
CA ALA A 412 -13.94 14.60 36.06
C ALA A 412 -14.79 14.46 37.34
N ARG A 413 -15.80 13.57 37.35
CA ARG A 413 -16.62 13.26 38.52
C ARG A 413 -15.88 12.48 39.62
N ARG A 414 -14.79 11.80 39.27
CA ARG A 414 -13.95 11.00 40.20
C ARG A 414 -12.71 11.74 40.71
N ARG A 415 -12.48 12.98 40.29
CA ARG A 415 -11.44 13.83 40.90
C ARG A 415 -12.03 14.48 42.17
N PRO A 416 -11.41 14.28 43.35
CA PRO A 416 -11.87 14.86 44.61
C PRO A 416 -11.78 16.39 44.63
#